data_AF-A0A0S7WTX9-F1
#
_entry.id   AF-A0A0S7WTX9-F1
#
_cell.length_a   1.000
_cell.length_b   1.000
_cell.length_c   1.000
_cell.angle_alpha   90.00
_cell.angle_beta   90.00
_cell.angle_gamma   90.00
#
_symmetry.space_group_name_H-M   'P 1'
#
loop_
_entity.id
_entity.type
_entity.pdbx_description
1 polymer ?
#
loop_
_entity_poly.entity_id
_entity_poly.type
_entity_poly.pdbx_seq_one_letter_code
_entity_poly.pdbx_strand_id
1 'polypeptide(L)' 'MAQETEREAKEEEPGLEQIKRRLDNLDQRLDNIDTMVTALAERAMKRPLSVTITCPNCRQTIEIGMVGSEKMMR' A
#
# COMPACT_ATOMS: atom_id res chain seq x y z
N MET A 1 -0.72 -32.76 45.61
CA MET A 1 -0.32 -32.96 44.20
C MET A 1 -1.50 -32.89 43.21
N ALA A 2 -2.63 -32.23 43.55
CA ALA A 2 -3.73 -31.98 42.61
C ALA A 2 -3.98 -30.47 42.37
N GLN A 3 -3.38 -29.60 43.19
CA GLN A 3 -3.58 -28.14 43.14
C GLN A 3 -2.50 -27.40 42.35
N GLU A 4 -1.44 -28.09 41.92
CA GLU A 4 -0.31 -27.50 41.18
C GLU A 4 -0.58 -27.52 39.66
N THR A 5 -1.20 -28.59 39.16
CA THR A 5 -1.60 -28.76 37.75
C THR A 5 -2.71 -27.82 37.28
N GLU A 6 -3.51 -27.25 38.21
CA GLU A 6 -4.57 -26.28 37.87
C GLU A 6 -4.05 -24.84 37.76
N ARG A 7 -2.82 -24.56 38.24
CA ARG A 7 -2.19 -23.23 38.15
C ARG A 7 -1.47 -23.03 36.84
N GLU A 8 -0.80 -24.07 36.32
CA GLU A 8 -0.06 -23.99 35.05
C GLU A 8 -0.99 -23.78 33.84
N ALA A 9 -2.19 -24.37 33.84
CA ALA A 9 -3.17 -24.19 32.76
C ALA A 9 -3.79 -22.78 32.68
N LYS A 10 -3.64 -21.94 33.72
CA LYS A 10 -4.16 -20.57 33.75
C LYS A 10 -3.15 -19.51 33.32
N GLU A 11 -1.87 -19.85 33.18
CA GLU A 11 -0.81 -18.91 32.80
C GLU A 11 -0.50 -18.89 31.29
N GLU A 12 -0.99 -19.86 30.51
CA GLU A 12 -0.69 -19.97 29.07
C GLU A 12 -1.76 -19.31 28.15
N GLU A 13 -3.00 -19.13 28.62
CA GLU A 13 -4.07 -18.43 27.88
C GLU A 13 -3.81 -16.92 27.57
N PRO A 14 -3.22 -16.10 28.45
CA PRO A 14 -3.02 -14.67 28.15
C PRO A 14 -2.04 -14.42 26.99
N GLY A 15 -1.18 -15.39 26.68
CA GLY A 15 -0.23 -15.32 25.57
C GLY A 15 -0.90 -15.41 24.20
N LEU A 16 -1.86 -16.34 24.04
CA LEU A 16 -2.56 -16.56 22.77
C LEU A 16 -3.47 -15.37 22.41
N GLU A 17 -4.20 -14.82 23.38
CA GLU A 17 -5.00 -13.61 23.15
C GLU A 17 -4.13 -12.39 22.82
N GLN A 18 -2.97 -12.24 23.46
CA GLN A 18 -2.02 -11.17 23.11
C GLN A 18 -1.47 -11.32 21.69
N ILE A 19 -1.11 -12.53 21.29
CA ILE A 19 -0.61 -12.80 19.93
C ILE A 19 -1.70 -12.49 18.90
N LYS A 20 -2.95 -12.90 19.16
CA LYS A 20 -4.09 -12.61 18.30
C LYS A 20 -4.29 -11.10 18.11
N ARG A 21 -4.30 -10.33 19.21
CA ARG A 21 -4.41 -8.85 19.16
C ARG A 21 -3.27 -8.20 18.38
N ARG A 22 -2.04 -8.74 18.48
CA ARG A 22 -0.89 -8.24 17.71
C ARG A 22 -1.06 -8.53 16.21
N LEU A 23 -1.54 -9.72 15.85
CA LEU A 23 -1.81 -10.08 14.46
C LEU A 23 -2.94 -9.22 13.86
N ASP A 24 -4.04 -9.02 14.60
CA ASP A 24 -5.14 -8.15 14.15
C ASP A 24 -4.65 -6.70 13.92
N ASN A 25 -3.75 -6.20 14.78
CA ASN A 25 -3.16 -4.88 14.60
C ASN A 25 -2.23 -4.81 13.38
N LEU A 26 -1.50 -5.88 13.09
CA LEU A 26 -0.64 -5.96 11.91
C LEU A 26 -1.47 -6.00 10.63
N ASP A 27 -2.54 -6.80 10.59
CA ASP A 27 -3.46 -6.91 9.46
C ASP A 27 -4.06 -5.53 9.10
N GLN A 28 -4.58 -4.82 10.11
CA GLN A 28 -5.08 -3.47 9.92
C GLN A 28 -4.02 -2.49 9.40
N ARG A 29 -2.76 -2.63 9.82
CA ARG A 29 -1.67 -1.79 9.32
C ARG A 29 -1.30 -2.13 7.87
N LEU A 30 -1.36 -3.41 7.50
CA LEU A 30 -1.09 -3.86 6.14
C LEU A 30 -2.18 -3.37 5.16
N ASP A 31 -3.46 -3.43 5.54
CA ASP A 31 -4.56 -2.86 4.74
C ASP A 31 -4.41 -1.36 4.51
N ASN A 32 -4.01 -0.63 5.56
CA ASN A 32 -3.76 0.80 5.45
C ASN A 32 -2.59 1.11 4.50
N ILE A 33 -1.54 0.27 4.50
CA ILE A 33 -0.41 0.40 3.57
C ILE A 33 -0.86 0.09 2.14
N ASP A 34 -1.63 -0.97 1.92
CA ASP A 34 -2.13 -1.36 0.60
C ASP A 34 -2.95 -0.25 -0.07
N THR A 35 -3.82 0.40 0.70
CA THR A 35 -4.60 1.54 0.23
C THR A 35 -3.71 2.72 -0.18
N MET A 36 -2.68 3.05 0.61
CA MET A 36 -1.74 4.13 0.27
C MET A 36 -0.91 3.79 -0.97
N VAL A 37 -0.42 2.55 -1.07
CA VAL A 37 0.39 2.09 -2.20
C VAL A 37 -0.42 2.10 -3.49
N THR A 38 -1.68 1.65 -3.44
CA THR A 38 -2.60 1.70 -4.58
C THR A 38 -2.83 3.15 -5.02
N ALA A 39 -3.10 4.06 -4.09
CA ALA A 39 -3.27 5.48 -4.42
C ALA A 39 -2.00 6.12 -5.02
N LEU A 40 -0.81 5.70 -4.57
CA LEU A 40 0.46 6.14 -5.15
C LEU A 40 0.68 5.58 -6.56
N ALA A 41 0.37 4.30 -6.78
CA ALA A 41 0.46 3.66 -8.08
C ALA A 41 -0.46 4.34 -9.11
N GLU A 42 -1.73 4.55 -8.74
CA GLU A 42 -2.68 5.28 -9.59
C GLU A 42 -2.19 6.69 -9.93
N ARG A 43 -1.66 7.42 -8.93
CA ARG A 43 -1.14 8.76 -9.15
C ARG A 43 0.06 8.74 -10.08
N ALA A 44 0.96 7.77 -9.94
CA ALA A 44 2.13 7.61 -10.79
C ALA A 44 1.75 7.35 -12.25
N MET A 45 0.77 6.46 -12.48
CA MET A 45 0.26 6.17 -13.83
C MET A 45 -0.43 7.37 -14.48
N LYS A 46 -1.15 8.19 -13.69
CA LYS A 46 -1.88 9.37 -14.17
C LYS A 46 -1.00 10.62 -14.33
N ARG A 47 0.33 10.56 -14.12
CA ARG A 47 1.20 11.73 -14.27
C ARG A 47 1.34 12.10 -15.76
N PRO A 48 1.07 13.36 -16.15
CA PRO A 48 1.34 13.81 -17.51
C PRO A 48 2.84 13.76 -17.80
N LEU A 49 3.22 13.23 -18.96
CA LEU A 49 4.57 13.34 -19.51
C LEU A 49 4.61 14.55 -20.44
N SER A 50 5.42 15.55 -20.11
CA SER A 50 5.64 16.73 -20.97
C SER A 50 6.86 16.50 -21.86
N VAL A 51 6.67 16.56 -23.18
CA VAL A 51 7.76 16.54 -24.16
C VAL A 51 7.90 17.91 -24.78
N THR A 52 9.09 18.48 -24.70
CA THR A 52 9.41 19.77 -25.31
C THR A 52 10.25 19.55 -26.55
N ILE A 53 9.75 19.98 -27.71
CA ILE A 53 10.45 19.86 -29.00
C ILE A 53 10.67 21.27 -29.55
N THR A 54 11.93 21.60 -29.84
CA THR A 54 12.27 22.84 -30.55
C THR A 54 12.32 22.55 -32.04
N CYS A 55 11.47 23.21 -32.83
CA CYS A 55 11.48 23.05 -34.28
C CYS A 55 12.75 23.69 -34.87
N PRO A 56 13.58 22.94 -35.61
CA PRO A 56 14.82 23.47 -36.17
C PRO A 56 14.59 24.48 -37.30
N ASN A 57 13.41 24.47 -37.94
CA ASN A 57 13.12 25.32 -39.10
C ASN A 57 12.50 26.68 -38.71
N CYS A 58 11.56 26.71 -37.77
CA CYS A 58 10.87 27.95 -37.34
C CYS A 58 11.28 28.46 -35.95
N ARG A 59 12.19 27.77 -35.24
CA ARG A 59 12.66 28.11 -33.87
C ARG A 59 11.57 28.21 -32.81
N GLN A 60 10.35 27.74 -33.10
CA GLN A 60 9.28 27.66 -32.11
C GLN A 60 9.49 26.43 -31.22
N THR A 61 9.24 26.62 -29.92
CA THR A 61 9.22 25.55 -28.93
C THR A 61 7.79 25.03 -28.80
N ILE A 62 7.60 23.74 -29.03
CA ILE A 62 6.33 23.04 -28.92
C ILE A 62 6.37 22.21 -27.63
N GLU A 63 5.39 22.39 -26.76
CA GLU A 63 5.21 21.57 -25.56
C GLU A 63 4.02 20.63 -25.76
N ILE A 64 4.24 19.33 -25.57
CA ILE A 64 3.23 18.28 -25.74
C ILE A 64 3.05 17.58 -24.40
N GLY A 65 1.88 17.73 -23.78
CA GLY A 65 1.49 16.97 -22.60
C GLY A 65 0.80 15.67 -22.99
N MET A 66 1.35 14.52 -22.58
CA MET A 66 0.76 13.20 -22.79
C MET A 66 0.24 12.65 -21.47
N VAL A 67 -1.04 12.26 -21.43
CA VAL A 67 -1.64 11.57 -20.27
C VAL A 67 -2.07 10.18 -20.73
N GLY A 68 -1.44 9.13 -20.19
CA GLY A 68 -1.84 7.76 -20.45
C GLY A 68 -3.10 7.42 -19.66
N SER A 69 -4.10 6.86 -20.34
CA SER A 69 -5.27 6.25 -19.69
C SER A 69 -5.20 4.74 -19.87
N GLU A 70 -4.84 4.01 -18.82
CA GLU A 70 -4.95 2.55 -18.83
C GLU A 70 -6.41 2.18 -18.59
N LYS A 71 -7.00 1.41 -19.52
CA LYS A 71 -8.36 0.88 -19.35
C LYS A 71 -8.25 -0.38 -18.52
N MET A 72 -8.67 -0.32 -17.25
CA MET A 72 -8.66 -1.47 -16.36
C MET A 72 -9.54 -2.59 -16.96
N MET A 73 -8.91 -3.61 -17.54
CA MET A 73 -9.58 -4.81 -18.01
C MET A 73 -9.83 -5.68 -16.77
N ARG A 74 -11.09 -5.70 -16.33
CA ARG A 74 -11.60 -6.60 -15.29
C ARG A 74 -11.63 -8.03 -15.79
#